data_AF-A0A0Q5IZQ2-F1
#
_entry.id   AF-A0A0Q5IZQ2-F1
#
_cell.length_a   1.000
_cell.length_b   1.000
_cell.length_c   1.000
_cell.angle_alpha   90.00
_cell.angle_beta   90.00
_cell.angle_gamma   90.00
#
_symmetry.space_group_name_H-M   'P 1'
#
loop_
_entity.id
_entity.type
_entity.pdbx_description
1 polymer ?
#
loop_
_entity_poly.entity_id
_entity_poly.type
_entity_poly.pdbx_seq_one_letter_code
_entity_poly.pdbx_strand_id
1 'polypeptide(L)'
;MDPTTRMPGRLVPAGGGHVPVRVRGFVEDAAPSRAHRSERGFAVVLARTAHDVVKVVDGDTVLGYLPEGWSQTMDFELWSCEQAGEPAVARAVLEGARGERDLFVMLSWRRSRA
;
A
#
# COMPACT_ATOMS: atom_id res chain seq x y z
N MET A 1 14.96 -20.61 12.93
CA MET A 1 15.15 -19.22 12.49
C MET A 1 13.89 -18.80 11.77
N ASP A 2 13.19 -17.81 12.31
CA ASP A 2 11.92 -17.30 11.79
C ASP A 2 12.19 -16.43 10.54
N PRO A 3 11.60 -16.69 9.36
CA PRO A 3 11.87 -15.93 8.13
C PRO A 3 11.02 -14.64 8.05
N THR A 4 10.61 -14.10 9.20
CA THR A 4 10.04 -12.75 9.29
C THR A 4 11.17 -11.75 9.28
N THR A 5 11.84 -11.62 8.13
CA THR A 5 12.61 -10.42 7.80
C THR A 5 11.65 -9.25 7.95
N ARG A 6 11.69 -8.60 9.12
CA ARG A 6 10.98 -7.37 9.42
C ARG A 6 11.28 -6.41 8.28
N MET A 7 10.29 -6.15 7.44
CA MET A 7 10.38 -4.96 6.60
C MET A 7 10.41 -3.78 7.57
N PRO A 8 11.48 -2.96 7.59
CA PRO A 8 11.53 -1.81 8.47
C PRO A 8 10.39 -0.88 8.04
N GLY A 9 9.40 -0.70 8.93
CA GLY A 9 8.20 0.07 8.63
C GLY A 9 7.01 -0.34 9.47
N ARG A 10 6.08 0.60 9.60
CA ARG A 10 4.81 0.37 10.29
C ARG A 10 3.81 -0.12 9.28
N LEU A 11 3.24 -1.31 9.52
CA LEU A 11 2.13 -1.79 8.71
C LEU A 11 0.96 -0.81 8.88
N VAL A 12 0.49 -0.28 7.77
CA VAL A 12 -0.66 0.62 7.66
C VAL A 12 -1.72 -0.09 6.82
N PRO A 13 -2.90 -0.38 7.40
CA PRO A 13 -3.27 -0.11 8.78
C PRO A 13 -2.67 -1.14 9.76
N ALA A 14 -2.42 -0.72 11.00
CA ALA A 14 -1.81 -1.55 12.03
C ALA A 14 -2.72 -2.71 12.56
N GLY A 15 -3.97 -2.82 12.11
CA GLY A 15 -4.88 -3.94 12.38
C GLY A 15 -6.33 -3.72 11.92
N GLY A 16 -7.06 -4.80 11.54
CA GLY A 16 -8.46 -4.74 11.09
C GLY A 16 -8.77 -5.64 9.88
N GLY A 17 -10.03 -5.64 9.40
CA GLY A 17 -10.40 -6.32 8.15
C GLY A 17 -10.04 -5.46 6.94
N HIS A 18 -9.46 -6.02 5.88
CA HIS A 18 -8.88 -5.25 4.78
C HIS A 18 -9.89 -4.92 3.65
N VAL A 19 -9.91 -3.66 3.20
CA VAL A 19 -10.62 -3.19 1.99
C VAL A 19 -9.63 -3.11 0.83
N PRO A 20 -9.85 -3.82 -0.28
CA PRO A 20 -9.04 -3.67 -1.47
C PRO A 20 -9.31 -2.31 -2.13
N VAL A 21 -8.27 -1.51 -2.31
CA VAL A 21 -8.33 -0.19 -2.94
C VAL A 21 -7.52 -0.21 -4.21
N ARG A 22 -8.20 -0.02 -5.35
CA ARG A 22 -7.55 0.00 -6.66
C ARG A 22 -6.62 1.20 -6.78
N VAL A 23 -5.37 0.93 -7.13
CA VAL A 23 -4.35 1.94 -7.41
C VAL A 23 -4.60 2.56 -8.77
N ARG A 24 -4.58 3.89 -8.83
CA ARG A 24 -4.75 4.66 -10.07
C ARG A 24 -3.41 4.84 -10.77
N GLY A 25 -3.43 4.81 -12.10
CA GLY A 25 -2.25 4.98 -12.94
C GLY A 25 -1.25 3.83 -12.88
N PHE A 26 -1.68 2.66 -12.37
CA PHE A 26 -0.84 1.47 -12.35
C PHE A 26 -0.57 0.96 -13.77
N VAL A 27 0.68 0.56 -14.01
CA VAL A 27 1.15 -0.07 -15.24
C VAL A 27 1.79 -1.40 -14.86
N GLU A 28 1.33 -2.50 -15.43
CA GLU A 28 1.77 -3.86 -15.04
C GLU A 28 3.28 -4.05 -15.15
N ASP A 29 3.92 -3.48 -16.18
CA ASP A 29 5.37 -3.59 -16.40
C ASP A 29 6.21 -2.92 -15.31
N ALA A 30 5.63 -1.99 -14.55
CA ALA A 30 6.30 -1.36 -13.41
C ALA A 30 6.26 -2.25 -12.15
N ALA A 31 5.46 -3.31 -12.14
CA ALA A 31 5.35 -4.20 -10.99
C ALA A 31 6.62 -5.03 -10.79
N PRO A 32 7.10 -5.20 -9.55
CA PRO A 32 8.28 -6.02 -9.30
C PRO A 32 7.98 -7.49 -9.60
N SER A 33 8.99 -8.25 -10.06
CA SER A 33 8.81 -9.68 -10.41
C SER A 33 8.29 -10.54 -9.24
N ARG A 34 8.43 -10.09 -7.99
CA ARG A 34 7.86 -10.75 -6.80
C ARG A 34 6.34 -10.60 -6.70
N ALA A 35 5.75 -9.54 -7.26
CA ALA A 35 4.31 -9.33 -7.28
C ALA A 35 3.58 -10.43 -8.07
N HIS A 36 4.20 -10.96 -9.13
CA HIS A 36 3.60 -12.01 -9.96
C HIS A 36 3.71 -13.42 -9.37
N ARG A 37 4.56 -13.61 -8.35
CA ARG A 37 4.83 -14.93 -7.74
C ARG A 37 4.07 -15.16 -6.44
N SER A 38 3.50 -14.11 -5.86
CA SER A 38 2.89 -14.18 -4.54
C SER A 38 1.37 -14.13 -4.62
N GLU A 39 0.71 -15.27 -4.44
CA GLU A 39 -0.74 -15.34 -4.18
C GLU A 39 -1.12 -14.60 -2.90
N ARG A 40 -0.15 -14.44 -1.99
CA ARG A 40 -0.32 -13.70 -0.74
C ARG A 40 -0.03 -12.20 -0.90
N GLY A 41 0.23 -11.69 -2.09
CA GLY A 41 0.58 -10.28 -2.28
C GLY A 41 1.99 -9.91 -1.82
N PHE A 42 2.32 -8.62 -1.88
CA PHE A 42 3.64 -8.07 -1.59
C PHE A 42 3.51 -6.74 -0.85
N ALA A 43 4.56 -6.30 -0.16
CA ALA A 43 4.55 -5.01 0.51
C ALA A 43 4.89 -3.87 -0.44
N VAL A 44 4.23 -2.74 -0.20
CA VAL A 44 4.45 -1.43 -0.81
C VAL A 44 4.50 -0.38 0.28
N VAL A 45 5.19 0.73 0.02
CA VAL A 45 5.19 1.92 0.87
C VAL A 45 4.10 2.88 0.40
N LEU A 46 3.37 3.45 1.35
CA LEU A 46 2.45 4.56 1.13
C LEU A 46 3.15 5.85 1.54
N ALA A 47 3.36 6.75 0.58
CA ALA A 47 4.07 8.00 0.82
C ALA A 47 3.16 9.19 0.49
N ARG A 48 3.03 10.15 1.43
CA ARG A 48 2.34 11.40 1.15
C ARG A 48 3.13 12.22 0.12
N THR A 49 2.39 13.02 -0.64
CA THR A 49 2.98 14.03 -1.53
C THR A 49 2.64 15.42 -1.02
N ALA A 50 3.29 16.44 -1.60
CA ALA A 50 2.98 17.84 -1.31
C ALA A 50 1.58 18.28 -1.81
N HIS A 51 0.86 17.44 -2.55
CA HIS A 51 -0.46 17.73 -3.13
C HIS A 51 -1.57 16.88 -2.50
N ASP A 52 -1.34 16.33 -1.30
CA ASP A 52 -2.32 15.52 -0.55
C ASP A 52 -2.78 14.23 -1.27
N VAL A 53 -2.02 13.80 -2.29
CA VAL A 53 -2.21 12.51 -2.96
C VAL A 53 -1.20 11.51 -2.39
N VAL A 54 -1.63 10.29 -2.09
CA VAL A 54 -0.76 9.23 -1.59
C VAL A 54 -0.20 8.41 -2.76
N LYS A 55 1.12 8.33 -2.84
CA LYS A 55 1.84 7.45 -3.77
C LYS A 55 1.92 6.04 -3.20
N VAL A 56 1.76 5.05 -4.07
CA VAL A 56 2.07 3.65 -3.80
C VAL A 56 3.44 3.34 -4.41
N VAL A 57 4.39 2.95 -3.57
CA VAL A 57 5.81 2.87 -3.94
C VAL A 57 6.35 1.48 -3.65
N ASP A 58 7.20 0.99 -4.54
CA ASP A 58 8.08 -0.15 -4.29
C ASP A 58 9.54 0.22 -4.53
N GLY A 59 10.35 0.24 -3.47
CA GLY A 59 11.72 0.76 -3.54
C GLY A 59 11.69 2.22 -4.00
N ASP A 60 12.33 2.50 -5.14
CA ASP A 60 12.32 3.82 -5.78
C ASP A 60 11.23 3.98 -6.86
N THR A 61 10.47 2.93 -7.13
CA THR A 61 9.47 2.89 -8.21
C THR A 61 8.10 3.31 -7.70
N VAL A 62 7.51 4.33 -8.33
CA VAL A 62 6.09 4.67 -8.11
C VAL A 62 5.22 3.73 -8.93
N LEU A 63 4.43 2.90 -8.25
CA LEU A 63 3.49 1.97 -8.88
C LEU A 63 2.15 2.65 -9.20
N GLY A 64 1.86 3.79 -8.58
CA GLY A 64 0.67 4.60 -8.86
C GLY A 64 0.23 5.39 -7.63
N TYR A 65 -1.05 5.72 -7.58
CA TYR A 65 -1.62 6.63 -6.58
C TYR A 65 -2.90 6.07 -5.98
N LEU A 66 -3.13 6.33 -4.70
CA LEU A 66 -4.45 6.08 -4.11
C LEU A 66 -5.46 7.06 -4.69
N PRO A 67 -6.74 6.67 -4.84
CA PRO A 67 -7.82 7.62 -5.11
C PRO A 67 -7.85 8.73 -4.06
N GLU A 68 -8.29 9.94 -4.46
CA GLU A 68 -8.29 11.13 -3.60
C GLU A 68 -8.95 10.90 -2.23
N GLY A 69 -10.17 10.32 -2.22
CA GLY A 69 -10.88 10.06 -0.96
C GLY A 69 -10.13 9.10 -0.02
N TRP A 70 -9.36 8.15 -0.56
CA TRP A 70 -8.51 7.27 0.23
C TRP A 70 -7.22 7.95 0.68
N SER A 71 -6.66 8.85 -0.13
CA SER A 71 -5.51 9.67 0.25
C SER A 71 -5.85 10.54 1.46
N GLN A 72 -7.00 11.21 1.44
CA GLN A 72 -7.52 12.00 2.56
C GLN A 72 -7.79 11.13 3.79
N THR A 73 -8.37 9.94 3.61
CA THR A 73 -8.69 9.02 4.72
C THR A 73 -7.43 8.51 5.43
N MET A 74 -6.33 8.30 4.71
CA MET A 74 -5.06 7.81 5.26
C MET A 74 -4.15 8.90 5.79
N ASP A 75 -4.46 10.17 5.53
CA ASP A 75 -3.54 11.28 5.75
C ASP A 75 -2.95 11.33 7.18
N PHE A 76 -3.80 11.20 8.19
CA PHE A 76 -3.39 11.23 9.59
C PHE A 76 -2.47 10.06 9.99
N GLU A 77 -2.76 8.84 9.52
CA GLU A 77 -1.94 7.66 9.86
C GLU A 77 -0.58 7.74 9.17
N LEU A 78 -0.53 8.18 7.93
CA LEU A 78 0.72 8.39 7.20
C LEU A 78 1.55 9.51 7.84
N TRP A 79 0.93 10.64 8.16
CA TRP A 79 1.58 11.72 8.91
C TRP A 79 2.15 11.21 10.24
N SER A 80 1.39 10.39 10.99
CA SER A 80 1.87 9.80 12.25
C SER A 80 3.09 8.89 12.05
N CYS A 81 3.17 8.14 10.94
CA CYS A 81 4.33 7.32 10.61
C CYS A 81 5.54 8.19 10.25
N GLU A 82 5.33 9.25 9.46
CA GLU A 82 6.37 10.23 9.11
C GLU A 82 6.97 10.90 10.34
N GLN A 83 6.13 11.34 11.29
CA GLN A 83 6.61 11.93 12.56
C GLN A 83 7.40 10.94 13.41
N ALA A 84 7.11 9.64 13.30
CA ALA A 84 7.84 8.58 13.99
C ALA A 84 9.12 8.15 13.26
N GLY A 85 9.39 8.67 12.05
CA GLY A 85 10.50 8.23 11.21
C GLY A 85 10.33 6.81 10.66
N GLU A 86 9.10 6.30 10.60
CA GLU A 86 8.78 4.95 10.14
C GLU A 86 8.09 5.01 8.77
N PRO A 87 8.52 4.22 7.76
CA PRO A 87 7.77 4.15 6.51
C PRO A 87 6.44 3.42 6.74
N ALA A 88 5.36 3.99 6.17
CA ALA A 88 4.05 3.36 6.19
C ALA A 88 3.98 2.27 5.11
N VAL A 89 3.83 1.02 5.52
CA VAL A 89 3.86 -0.15 4.64
C VAL A 89 2.46 -0.75 4.53
N ALA A 90 2.00 -1.04 3.32
CA ALA A 90 0.73 -1.73 3.10
C ALA A 90 0.94 -3.01 2.27
N ARG A 91 -0.02 -3.94 2.37
CA ARG A 91 -0.07 -5.13 1.52
C ARG A 91 -0.73 -4.77 0.20
N ALA A 92 -0.13 -5.17 -0.90
CA ALA A 92 -0.68 -5.03 -2.23
C ALA A 92 -0.82 -6.39 -2.94
N VAL A 93 -1.79 -6.49 -3.84
CA VAL A 93 -2.07 -7.68 -4.65
C VAL A 93 -2.30 -7.26 -6.10
N LEU A 94 -1.90 -8.11 -7.03
CA LEU A 94 -2.26 -7.98 -8.43
C LEU A 94 -3.45 -8.92 -8.72
N GLU A 95 -4.50 -8.38 -9.32
CA GLU A 95 -5.67 -9.16 -9.72
C GLU A 95 -5.95 -8.99 -11.22
N GLY A 96 -6.54 -10.03 -11.84
CA GLY A 96 -6.86 -10.04 -13.26
C GLY A 96 -5.93 -10.92 -14.12
N ALA A 97 -6.27 -11.02 -15.40
CA ALA A 97 -5.47 -11.74 -16.39
C ALA A 97 -4.16 -11.01 -16.69
N ARG A 98 -3.13 -11.74 -17.12
CA ARG A 98 -1.85 -11.14 -17.54
C ARG A 98 -2.09 -10.18 -18.72
N GLY A 99 -1.54 -8.97 -18.64
CA GLY A 99 -1.73 -7.90 -19.61
C GLY A 99 -2.89 -6.95 -19.26
N GLU A 100 -3.73 -7.31 -18.29
CA GLU A 100 -4.90 -6.54 -17.84
C GLU A 100 -4.93 -6.44 -16.31
N ARG A 101 -3.79 -6.65 -15.64
CA ARG A 101 -3.78 -6.71 -14.18
C ARG A 101 -3.99 -5.33 -13.56
N ASP A 102 -4.80 -5.32 -12.52
CA ASP A 102 -4.96 -4.19 -11.64
C ASP A 102 -4.17 -4.40 -10.35
N LEU A 103 -3.60 -3.31 -9.83
CA LEU A 103 -2.97 -3.27 -8.52
C LEU A 103 -3.98 -2.81 -7.47
N PHE A 104 -4.13 -3.59 -6.41
CA PHE A 104 -4.92 -3.23 -5.25
C PHE A 104 -4.02 -3.14 -4.02
N VAL A 105 -4.20 -2.09 -3.22
CA VAL A 105 -3.63 -2.00 -1.88
C VAL A 105 -4.72 -2.30 -0.86
N MET A 106 -4.39 -3.15 0.09
CA MET A 106 -5.28 -3.60 1.14
C MET A 106 -5.27 -2.58 2.29
N LEU A 107 -6.19 -1.62 2.24
CA LEU A 107 -6.36 -0.55 3.22
C LEU A 107 -7.58 -0.82 4.11
N SER A 108 -7.64 -0.37 5.36
CA SER A 108 -8.90 -0.35 6.11
C SER A 108 -8.88 0.52 7.37
N TRP A 109 -10.08 0.82 7.88
CA TRP A 109 -10.27 1.71 9.02
C TRP A 109 -11.46 1.34 9.92
N ARG A 110 -11.39 1.86 11.17
CA ARG A 110 -12.32 1.90 12.30
C ARG A 110 -13.17 0.63 12.58
N ARG A 111 -12.72 -0.14 13.57
CA ARG A 111 -13.67 -0.66 14.56
C ARG A 111 -14.27 0.57 15.25
N SER A 112 -15.54 0.85 15.02
CA SER A 112 -16.33 1.66 15.95
C SER A 112 -16.09 1.09 17.35
N ARG A 113 -15.58 1.91 18.29
CA ARG A 113 -15.73 1.61 19.72
C ARG A 113 -17.22 1.80 19.99
N ALA A 114 -17.93 0.70 20.21
CA ALA A 114 -19.09 0.72 21.11
C ALA A 114 -18.59 1.01 22.53
#